data_AF-A0A8T6IUW2-F1
#
_entry.id   AF-A0A8T6IUW2-F1
#
_cell.length_a   1.000
_cell.length_b   1.000
_cell.length_c   1.000
_cell.angle_alpha   90.00
_cell.angle_beta   90.00
_cell.angle_gamma   90.00
#
_symmetry.space_group_name_H-M   'P 1'
#
loop_
_entity.id
_entity.type
_entity.pdbx_description
1 polymer ?
#
loop_
_entity_poly.entity_id
_entity_poly.type
_entity_poly.pdbx_seq_one_letter_code
_entity_poly.pdbx_strand_id
1 'polypeptide(L)'
;MPVVLWLWSEEREIELGQRQAILRIVESYVVRRILTGDSVGEGIARNITGMLNAMQANLNTGQDPQEAAHIWIGMNQNEATRWPSDDEVMDKISNHPHEMSATRRNMVLHALESRLRIDNGQRPIGSTGFQTAILIPDGEIGLTNYPIEGRPTSVRLERRNRNVKQLGNFTLVNTNLTKRERESAWEDKQEALERRGRDILLTQSILSPQQTEFTEQDIINRSRRMAELCIAIWPREQE
;
A
#
# COMPACT_ATOMS: atom_id res chain seq x y z
N MET A 1 9.31 -14.69 -8.69
CA MET A 1 9.16 -16.15 -8.96
C MET A 1 10.45 -16.97 -8.95
N PRO A 2 11.68 -16.41 -8.85
CA PRO A 2 12.88 -17.23 -8.57
C PRO A 2 13.11 -17.55 -7.08
N VAL A 3 12.83 -16.59 -6.18
CA VAL A 3 13.21 -16.70 -4.75
C VAL A 3 12.49 -17.83 -4.02
N VAL A 4 11.17 -17.97 -4.20
CA VAL A 4 10.38 -19.03 -3.53
C VAL A 4 10.87 -20.42 -3.94
N LEU A 5 11.09 -20.63 -5.24
CA LEU A 5 11.61 -21.91 -5.75
C LEU A 5 13.01 -22.19 -5.20
N TRP A 6 13.85 -21.16 -5.12
CA TRP A 6 15.19 -21.28 -4.54
C TRP A 6 15.15 -21.66 -3.05
N LEU A 7 14.28 -21.02 -2.26
CA LEU A 7 14.14 -21.27 -0.82
C LEU A 7 13.56 -22.66 -0.47
N TRP A 8 12.78 -23.26 -1.37
CA TRP A 8 12.12 -24.56 -1.17
C TRP A 8 12.75 -25.72 -1.94
N SER A 9 13.89 -25.50 -2.59
CA SER A 9 14.62 -26.58 -3.24
C SER A 9 15.12 -27.59 -2.19
N GLU A 10 14.91 -28.89 -2.46
CA GLU A 10 15.28 -29.99 -1.58
C GLU A 10 16.79 -30.10 -1.32
N GLU A 11 17.60 -29.51 -2.20
CA GLU A 11 19.07 -29.49 -2.11
C GLU A 11 19.59 -28.53 -1.02
N ARG A 12 18.71 -27.73 -0.40
CA ARG A 12 19.09 -26.65 0.53
C ARG A 12 18.49 -26.85 1.91
N GLU A 13 19.36 -27.02 2.89
CA GLU A 13 18.99 -27.09 4.30
C GLU A 13 18.82 -25.68 4.91
N ILE A 14 17.76 -24.97 4.51
CA ILE A 14 17.39 -23.66 5.10
C ILE A 14 16.21 -23.86 6.06
N GLU A 15 16.31 -23.37 7.29
CA GLU A 15 15.24 -23.46 8.28
C GLU A 15 14.00 -22.66 7.86
N LEU A 16 12.81 -23.10 8.25
CA LEU A 16 11.55 -22.40 7.95
C LEU A 16 11.55 -20.94 8.43
N GLY A 17 12.13 -20.65 9.61
CA GLY A 17 12.25 -19.29 10.14
C GLY A 17 13.06 -18.37 9.22
N GLN A 18 14.21 -18.84 8.75
CA GLN A 18 15.05 -18.12 7.79
C GLN A 18 14.32 -17.90 6.46
N ARG A 19 13.64 -18.93 5.93
CA ARG A 19 12.85 -18.79 4.69
C ARG A 19 11.80 -17.68 4.81
N GLN A 20 11.07 -17.65 5.93
CA GLN A 20 10.07 -16.61 6.18
C GLN A 20 10.69 -15.22 6.33
N ALA A 21 11.83 -15.11 7.01
CA ALA A 21 12.55 -13.83 7.15
C ALA A 21 13.01 -13.30 5.79
N ILE A 22 13.63 -14.14 4.95
CA ILE A 22 14.05 -13.76 3.60
C ILE A 22 12.85 -13.31 2.75
N LEU A 23 11.71 -14.00 2.85
CA LEU A 23 10.50 -13.58 2.14
C LEU A 23 9.98 -12.21 2.63
N ARG A 24 10.05 -11.92 3.93
CA ARG A 24 9.67 -10.61 4.48
C ARG A 24 10.58 -9.48 3.95
N ILE A 25 11.88 -9.72 3.86
CA ILE A 25 12.83 -8.76 3.26
C ILE A 25 12.45 -8.46 1.81
N VAL A 26 12.25 -9.52 1.01
CA VAL A 26 11.89 -9.39 -0.41
C VAL A 26 10.55 -8.70 -0.59
N GLU A 27 9.55 -9.08 0.19
CA GLU A 27 8.22 -8.46 0.14
C GLU A 27 8.30 -6.98 0.48
N SER A 28 8.96 -6.63 1.59
CA SER A 28 9.11 -5.24 2.01
C SER A 28 9.83 -4.40 0.96
N TYR A 29 10.94 -4.89 0.42
CA TYR A 29 11.68 -4.23 -0.65
C TYR A 29 10.80 -3.95 -1.88
N VAL A 30 10.09 -4.97 -2.37
CA VAL A 30 9.25 -4.86 -3.57
C VAL A 30 8.07 -3.91 -3.33
N VAL A 31 7.37 -4.05 -2.20
CA VAL A 31 6.18 -3.25 -1.94
C VAL A 31 6.54 -1.80 -1.67
N ARG A 32 7.62 -1.51 -0.94
CA ARG A 32 8.08 -0.12 -0.75
C ARG A 32 8.39 0.58 -2.05
N ARG A 33 9.04 -0.10 -3.00
CA ARG A 33 9.27 0.47 -4.35
C ARG A 33 7.97 0.71 -5.11
N ILE A 34 6.98 -0.17 -4.97
CA ILE A 34 5.63 0.05 -5.51
C ILE A 34 4.98 1.30 -4.88
N LEU A 35 5.11 1.46 -3.57
CA LEU A 35 4.55 2.60 -2.82
C LEU A 35 5.22 3.92 -3.19
N THR A 36 6.55 3.94 -3.40
CA THR A 36 7.30 5.15 -3.80
C THR A 36 7.18 5.48 -5.29
N GLY A 37 6.67 4.54 -6.10
CA GLY A 37 6.59 4.68 -7.56
C GLY A 37 7.95 4.49 -8.25
N ASP A 38 8.93 3.91 -7.56
CA ASP A 38 10.22 3.56 -8.16
C ASP A 38 10.02 2.46 -9.21
N SER A 39 10.92 2.41 -10.21
CA SER A 39 10.81 1.44 -11.31
C SER A 39 10.62 -0.01 -10.81
N VAL A 40 9.45 -0.57 -11.14
CA VAL A 40 8.99 -1.91 -10.78
C VAL A 40 9.25 -2.84 -11.97
N GLY A 41 10.51 -3.10 -12.26
CA GLY A 41 10.92 -3.86 -13.45
C GLY A 41 12.32 -4.44 -13.34
N GLU A 42 13.17 -4.12 -14.32
CA GLU A 42 14.55 -4.64 -14.42
C GLU A 42 15.37 -4.42 -13.15
N GLY A 43 15.21 -3.27 -12.48
CA GLY A 43 15.91 -2.96 -11.24
C GLY A 43 15.60 -3.94 -10.10
N ILE A 44 14.33 -4.32 -9.94
CA ILE A 44 13.92 -5.35 -8.96
C ILE A 44 14.49 -6.70 -9.37
N ALA A 45 14.33 -7.11 -10.64
CA ALA A 45 14.82 -8.40 -11.11
C ALA A 45 16.34 -8.54 -10.92
N ARG A 46 17.11 -7.52 -11.32
CA ARG A 46 18.56 -7.46 -11.15
C ARG A 46 18.96 -7.52 -9.68
N ASN A 47 18.30 -6.76 -8.81
CA ASN A 47 18.63 -6.75 -7.40
C ASN A 47 18.35 -8.11 -6.74
N ILE A 48 17.21 -8.72 -7.06
CA ILE A 48 16.83 -10.05 -6.56
C ILE A 48 17.78 -11.15 -7.07
N THR A 49 18.24 -11.08 -8.33
CA THR A 49 19.25 -12.02 -8.84
C THR A 49 20.58 -11.89 -8.09
N GLY A 50 21.03 -10.66 -7.86
CA GLY A 50 22.24 -10.40 -7.07
C GLY A 50 22.12 -10.93 -5.63
N MET A 51 20.97 -10.73 -5.01
CA MET A 51 20.65 -11.26 -3.67
C MET A 51 20.77 -12.78 -3.65
N LEU A 52 20.16 -13.48 -4.62
CA LEU A 52 20.24 -14.95 -4.71
C LEU A 52 21.68 -15.45 -4.86
N ASN A 53 22.51 -14.75 -5.63
CA ASN A 53 23.93 -15.09 -5.77
C ASN A 53 24.69 -14.91 -4.44
N ALA A 54 24.42 -13.82 -3.71
CA ALA A 54 25.02 -13.57 -2.41
C ALA A 54 24.61 -14.65 -1.38
N MET A 55 23.33 -15.00 -1.35
CA MET A 55 22.81 -16.06 -0.49
C MET A 55 23.42 -17.42 -0.82
N GLN A 56 23.56 -17.76 -2.10
CA GLN A 56 24.19 -19.01 -2.53
C GLN A 56 25.67 -19.07 -2.16
N ALA A 57 26.39 -17.94 -2.23
CA ALA A 57 27.78 -17.87 -1.81
C ALA A 57 27.92 -18.14 -0.30
N ASN A 58 27.06 -17.53 0.53
CA ASN A 58 27.04 -17.78 1.99
C ASN A 58 26.70 -19.24 2.32
N LEU A 59 25.71 -19.83 1.65
CA LEU A 59 25.39 -21.26 1.86
C LEU A 59 26.58 -22.17 1.56
N ASN A 60 27.33 -21.89 0.49
CA ASN A 60 28.49 -22.70 0.11
C ASN A 60 29.64 -22.61 1.12
N THR A 61 29.69 -21.56 1.94
CA THR A 61 30.70 -21.36 2.99
C THR A 61 30.18 -21.67 4.40
N GLY A 62 28.94 -22.17 4.53
CA GLY A 62 28.31 -22.46 5.82
C GLY A 62 27.86 -21.21 6.60
N GLN A 63 27.74 -20.06 5.93
CA GLN A 63 27.27 -18.80 6.51
C GLN A 63 25.76 -18.61 6.33
N ASP A 64 25.17 -17.69 7.09
CA ASP A 64 23.72 -17.45 7.08
C ASP A 64 23.25 -16.79 5.75
N PRO A 65 22.36 -17.44 4.97
CA PRO A 65 21.77 -16.83 3.79
C PRO A 65 20.82 -15.67 4.10
N GLN A 66 20.18 -15.64 5.27
CA GLN A 66 19.29 -14.54 5.65
C GLN A 66 20.09 -13.24 5.80
N GLU A 67 21.22 -13.29 6.50
CA GLU A 67 22.13 -12.15 6.65
C GLU A 67 22.62 -11.63 5.28
N ALA A 68 23.00 -12.53 4.37
CA ALA A 68 23.36 -12.15 3.00
C ALA A 68 22.23 -11.44 2.25
N ALA A 69 20.98 -11.90 2.39
CA ALA A 69 19.84 -11.28 1.74
C ALA A 69 19.61 -9.84 2.26
N HIS A 70 19.68 -9.67 3.58
CA HIS A 70 19.54 -8.38 4.25
C HIS A 70 20.63 -7.39 3.82
N ILE A 71 21.89 -7.80 3.94
CA ILE A 71 23.06 -7.00 3.56
C ILE A 71 22.96 -6.59 2.10
N TRP A 72 22.69 -7.54 1.19
CA TRP A 72 22.64 -7.26 -0.23
C TRP A 72 21.57 -6.22 -0.57
N ILE A 73 20.32 -6.42 -0.13
CA ILE A 73 19.24 -5.46 -0.42
C ILE A 73 19.51 -4.11 0.25
N GLY A 74 20.01 -4.10 1.48
CA GLY A 74 20.28 -2.89 2.26
C GLY A 74 21.43 -2.02 1.73
N MET A 75 22.46 -2.62 1.16
CA MET A 75 23.65 -1.91 0.64
C MET A 75 23.43 -1.24 -0.73
N ASN A 76 22.37 -1.61 -1.46
CA ASN A 76 22.08 -1.02 -2.76
C ASN A 76 21.61 0.45 -2.61
N GLN A 77 22.42 1.41 -3.06
CA GLN A 77 22.10 2.84 -3.03
C GLN A 77 21.71 3.42 -4.39
N ASN A 78 21.88 2.66 -5.48
CA ASN A 78 21.52 3.11 -6.82
C ASN A 78 20.01 3.31 -6.94
N GLU A 79 19.56 4.38 -7.59
CA GLU A 79 18.13 4.70 -7.77
C GLU A 79 17.30 3.51 -8.28
N ALA A 80 17.88 2.75 -9.21
CA ALA A 80 17.24 1.58 -9.80
C ALA A 80 17.12 0.36 -8.85
N THR A 81 17.89 0.27 -7.77
CA THR A 81 17.95 -0.92 -6.89
C THR A 81 17.80 -0.60 -5.40
N ARG A 82 17.73 0.67 -5.02
CA ARG A 82 17.64 1.09 -3.62
C ARG A 82 16.37 0.59 -2.92
N TRP A 83 16.51 0.33 -1.63
CA TRP A 83 15.39 0.02 -0.73
C TRP A 83 14.87 1.32 -0.11
N PRO A 84 13.63 1.75 -0.41
CA PRO A 84 13.12 3.02 0.10
C PRO A 84 13.05 3.06 1.63
N SER A 85 13.43 4.22 2.18
CA SER A 85 13.32 4.52 3.61
C SER A 85 11.88 4.78 4.06
N ASP A 86 11.67 4.79 5.38
CA ASP A 86 10.38 5.11 5.99
C ASP A 86 9.93 6.53 5.63
N ASP A 87 10.86 7.48 5.66
CA ASP A 87 10.58 8.88 5.30
C ASP A 87 10.11 9.03 3.86
N GLU A 88 10.68 8.25 2.94
CA GLU A 88 10.28 8.28 1.53
C GLU A 88 8.91 7.65 1.30
N VAL A 89 8.62 6.55 2.01
CA VAL A 89 7.28 5.92 1.98
C VAL A 89 6.26 6.89 2.58
N MET A 90 6.59 7.53 3.71
CA MET A 90 5.75 8.52 4.38
C MET A 90 5.46 9.71 3.47
N ASP A 91 6.50 10.32 2.88
CA ASP A 91 6.36 11.46 1.99
C ASP A 91 5.51 11.07 0.77
N LYS A 92 5.87 9.98 0.08
CA LYS A 92 5.13 9.55 -1.11
C LYS A 92 3.67 9.30 -0.80
N ILE A 93 3.37 8.59 0.28
CA ILE A 93 1.99 8.23 0.61
C ILE A 93 1.17 9.46 1.00
N SER A 94 1.74 10.34 1.82
CA SER A 94 1.01 11.47 2.43
C SER A 94 0.88 12.68 1.51
N ASN A 95 1.87 12.94 0.67
CA ASN A 95 2.01 14.23 0.00
C ASN A 95 1.82 14.17 -1.52
N HIS A 96 1.92 12.98 -2.13
CA HIS A 96 1.92 12.82 -3.59
C HIS A 96 0.75 11.98 -4.10
N PRO A 97 0.28 12.23 -5.34
CA PRO A 97 -0.65 11.34 -6.03
C PRO A 97 -0.09 9.92 -6.16
N HIS A 98 -0.95 8.91 -6.04
CA HIS A 98 -0.58 7.52 -6.28
C HIS A 98 -0.97 7.09 -7.69
N GLU A 99 0.02 6.80 -8.52
CA GLU A 99 -0.18 6.28 -9.88
C GLU A 99 -0.11 4.76 -9.97
N MET A 100 -0.18 4.07 -8.82
CA MET A 100 -0.18 2.61 -8.82
C MET A 100 -1.42 2.04 -9.54
N SER A 101 -1.22 0.93 -10.24
CA SER A 101 -2.32 0.22 -10.91
C SER A 101 -3.40 -0.21 -9.91
N ALA A 102 -4.63 -0.42 -10.40
CA ALA A 102 -5.72 -0.89 -9.54
C ALA A 102 -5.38 -2.18 -8.80
N THR A 103 -4.68 -3.12 -9.45
CA THR A 103 -4.21 -4.36 -8.83
C THR A 103 -3.30 -4.10 -7.63
N ARG A 104 -2.31 -3.21 -7.78
CA ARG A 104 -1.36 -2.86 -6.70
C ARG A 104 -2.05 -2.13 -5.56
N ARG A 105 -2.97 -1.22 -5.88
CA ARG A 105 -3.79 -0.53 -4.89
C ARG A 105 -4.67 -1.48 -4.09
N ASN A 106 -5.33 -2.43 -4.76
CA ASN A 106 -6.13 -3.45 -4.09
C ASN A 106 -5.25 -4.28 -3.15
N MET A 107 -4.08 -4.73 -3.61
CA MET A 107 -3.12 -5.46 -2.77
C MET A 107 -2.75 -4.68 -1.50
N VAL A 108 -2.41 -3.39 -1.64
CA VAL A 108 -2.07 -2.53 -0.49
C VAL A 108 -3.25 -2.36 0.47
N LEU A 109 -4.44 -2.04 -0.06
CA LEU A 109 -5.64 -1.88 0.77
C LEU A 109 -6.01 -3.17 1.50
N HIS A 110 -5.81 -4.34 0.86
CA HIS A 110 -6.06 -5.63 1.52
C HIS A 110 -5.08 -5.90 2.66
N ALA A 111 -3.80 -5.55 2.49
CA ALA A 111 -2.80 -5.69 3.53
C ALA A 111 -3.11 -4.74 4.72
N LEU A 112 -3.51 -3.50 4.44
CA LEU A 112 -3.93 -2.54 5.45
C LEU A 112 -5.15 -3.04 6.25
N GLU A 113 -6.19 -3.51 5.56
CA GLU A 113 -7.36 -4.10 6.23
C GLU A 113 -6.99 -5.34 7.05
N SER A 114 -6.15 -6.22 6.51
CA SER A 114 -5.67 -7.42 7.22
C SER A 114 -4.91 -7.04 8.49
N ARG A 115 -4.06 -6.02 8.42
CA ARG A 115 -3.31 -5.52 9.57
C ARG A 115 -4.24 -4.97 10.64
N LEU A 116 -5.19 -4.11 10.25
CA LEU A 116 -6.19 -3.57 11.18
C LEU A 116 -6.99 -4.68 11.85
N ARG A 117 -7.35 -5.74 11.13
CA ARG A 117 -8.06 -6.88 11.70
C ARG A 117 -7.23 -7.64 12.72
N ILE A 118 -5.97 -7.93 12.40
CA ILE A 118 -5.05 -8.60 13.31
C ILE A 118 -4.88 -7.78 14.60
N ASP A 119 -4.70 -6.46 14.47
CA ASP A 119 -4.58 -5.54 15.62
C ASP A 119 -5.86 -5.50 16.47
N ASN A 120 -7.02 -5.81 15.87
CA ASN A 120 -8.32 -5.92 16.55
C ASN A 120 -8.70 -7.37 16.93
N GLY A 121 -7.76 -8.30 16.93
CA GLY A 121 -8.00 -9.71 17.32
C GLY A 121 -8.86 -10.51 16.34
N GLN A 122 -9.03 -10.00 15.11
CA GLN A 122 -9.75 -10.66 14.03
C GLN A 122 -8.78 -11.38 13.08
N ARG A 123 -9.32 -12.31 12.28
CA ARG A 123 -8.55 -12.96 11.21
C ARG A 123 -8.26 -11.96 10.07
N PRO A 124 -7.11 -12.05 9.40
CA PRO A 124 -6.85 -11.27 8.20
C PRO A 124 -7.89 -11.59 7.12
N ILE A 125 -8.09 -10.66 6.19
CA ILE A 125 -9.05 -10.88 5.10
C ILE A 125 -8.48 -11.85 4.05
N GLY A 126 -9.39 -12.53 3.35
CA GLY A 126 -9.05 -13.34 2.18
C GLY A 126 -8.64 -12.49 0.96
N SER A 127 -8.18 -13.18 -0.09
CA SER A 127 -7.74 -12.56 -1.34
C SER A 127 -8.89 -12.19 -2.29
N THR A 128 -10.13 -12.56 -1.98
CA THR A 128 -11.31 -12.35 -2.83
C THR A 128 -12.45 -11.69 -2.05
N GLY A 129 -13.44 -11.16 -2.77
CA GLY A 129 -14.68 -10.65 -2.17
C GLY A 129 -14.70 -9.15 -1.83
N PHE A 130 -13.61 -8.43 -2.05
CA PHE A 130 -13.55 -6.98 -1.81
C PHE A 130 -13.29 -6.22 -3.11
N GLN A 131 -13.81 -5.00 -3.18
CA GLN A 131 -13.67 -4.08 -4.30
C GLN A 131 -13.20 -2.73 -3.77
N THR A 132 -12.39 -2.02 -4.56
CA THR A 132 -11.95 -0.67 -4.18
C THR A 132 -13.01 0.37 -4.55
N ALA A 133 -13.36 1.20 -3.58
CA ALA A 133 -14.22 2.36 -3.74
C ALA A 133 -13.41 3.66 -3.64
N ILE A 134 -13.88 4.70 -4.33
CA ILE A 134 -13.32 6.06 -4.30
C ILE A 134 -14.26 6.95 -3.50
N LEU A 135 -13.72 7.68 -2.53
CA LEU A 135 -14.50 8.51 -1.59
C LEU A 135 -14.90 9.85 -2.23
N ILE A 136 -13.95 10.58 -2.81
CA ILE A 136 -14.21 11.80 -3.58
C ILE A 136 -13.87 11.54 -5.05
N PRO A 137 -14.85 11.64 -5.99
CA PRO A 137 -14.58 11.52 -7.41
C PRO A 137 -13.65 12.64 -7.90
N ASP A 138 -12.91 12.38 -8.97
CA ASP A 138 -12.15 13.41 -9.67
C ASP A 138 -13.01 14.18 -10.69
N GLY A 139 -12.41 15.20 -11.31
CA GLY A 139 -13.02 15.94 -12.41
C GLY A 139 -14.28 16.73 -12.02
N GLU A 140 -15.16 16.92 -13.02
CA GLU A 140 -16.34 17.77 -12.93
C GLU A 140 -17.39 17.24 -11.93
N ILE A 141 -17.58 15.92 -11.89
CA ILE A 141 -18.49 15.27 -10.93
C ILE A 141 -18.00 15.54 -9.49
N GLY A 142 -16.70 15.37 -9.26
CA GLY A 142 -16.08 15.70 -7.98
C GLY A 142 -16.28 17.16 -7.59
N LEU A 143 -16.11 18.10 -8.52
CA LEU A 143 -16.31 19.53 -8.26
C LEU A 143 -17.78 19.89 -8.03
N THR A 144 -18.71 19.16 -8.65
CA THR A 144 -20.16 19.41 -8.52
C THR A 144 -20.66 18.98 -7.15
N ASN A 145 -20.28 17.77 -6.70
CA ASN A 145 -20.81 17.18 -5.47
C ASN A 145 -19.94 17.47 -4.23
N TYR A 146 -18.70 17.94 -4.44
CA TYR A 146 -17.75 18.31 -3.37
C TYR A 146 -17.08 19.64 -3.77
N PRO A 147 -17.82 20.76 -3.79
CA PRO A 147 -17.31 22.03 -4.29
C PRO A 147 -16.13 22.54 -3.45
N ILE A 148 -15.19 23.21 -4.11
CA ILE A 148 -14.10 23.92 -3.43
C ILE A 148 -14.69 25.19 -2.80
N GLU A 149 -14.48 25.40 -1.51
CA GLU A 149 -14.92 26.63 -0.85
C GLU A 149 -14.32 27.89 -1.49
N GLY A 150 -15.15 28.90 -1.70
CA GLY A 150 -14.76 30.18 -2.30
C GLY A 150 -14.46 30.09 -3.80
N ARG A 151 -13.79 31.12 -4.34
CA ARG A 151 -13.51 31.20 -5.79
C ARG A 151 -12.44 30.16 -6.17
N PRO A 152 -12.71 29.23 -7.10
CA PRO A 152 -11.71 28.28 -7.56
C PRO A 152 -10.61 29.01 -8.33
N THR A 153 -9.37 28.86 -7.87
CA THR A 153 -8.16 29.30 -8.58
C THR A 153 -7.48 28.09 -9.22
N SER A 154 -6.65 28.30 -10.24
CA SER A 154 -5.87 27.22 -10.88
C SER A 154 -5.06 26.42 -9.85
N VAL A 155 -4.39 27.11 -8.93
CA VAL A 155 -3.60 26.50 -7.84
C VAL A 155 -4.46 25.62 -6.93
N ARG A 156 -5.67 26.06 -6.56
CA ARG A 156 -6.58 25.24 -5.74
C ARG A 156 -7.08 24.00 -6.48
N LEU A 157 -7.40 24.14 -7.76
CA LEU A 157 -7.84 23.03 -8.61
C LEU A 157 -6.73 21.99 -8.79
N GLU A 158 -5.49 22.43 -9.06
CA GLU A 158 -4.33 21.54 -9.15
C GLU A 158 -4.07 20.80 -7.84
N ARG A 159 -4.11 21.52 -6.70
CA ARG A 159 -3.96 20.91 -5.38
C ARG A 159 -5.01 19.83 -5.13
N ARG A 160 -6.28 20.14 -5.40
CA ARG A 160 -7.38 19.18 -5.29
C ARG A 160 -7.16 17.95 -6.15
N ASN A 161 -6.83 18.15 -7.42
CA ASN A 161 -6.58 17.06 -8.37
C ASN A 161 -5.45 16.13 -7.92
N ARG A 162 -4.47 16.65 -7.17
CA ARG A 162 -3.45 15.83 -6.51
C ARG A 162 -4.01 15.10 -5.29
N ASN A 163 -4.72 15.81 -4.41
CA ASN A 163 -5.26 15.25 -3.16
C ASN A 163 -6.23 14.08 -3.42
N VAL A 164 -7.17 14.20 -4.36
CA VAL A 164 -8.13 13.12 -4.67
C VAL A 164 -7.48 11.86 -5.27
N LYS A 165 -6.22 11.93 -5.69
CA LYS A 165 -5.45 10.78 -6.17
C LYS A 165 -4.59 10.14 -5.07
N GLN A 166 -4.67 10.62 -3.84
CA GLN A 166 -3.92 10.03 -2.72
C GLN A 166 -4.57 8.74 -2.20
N LEU A 167 -3.77 7.90 -1.52
CA LEU A 167 -4.20 6.59 -1.03
C LEU A 167 -5.39 6.69 -0.06
N GLY A 168 -5.43 7.73 0.77
CA GLY A 168 -6.51 7.98 1.74
C GLY A 168 -7.90 8.18 1.11
N ASN A 169 -7.98 8.46 -0.20
CA ASN A 169 -9.23 8.59 -0.94
C ASN A 169 -9.83 7.23 -1.38
N PHE A 170 -9.15 6.13 -1.07
CA PHE A 170 -9.60 4.79 -1.43
C PHE A 170 -9.96 3.98 -0.18
N THR A 171 -10.94 3.09 -0.35
CA THR A 171 -11.33 2.13 0.69
C THR A 171 -11.81 0.82 0.06
N LEU A 172 -12.11 -0.18 0.88
CA LEU A 172 -12.68 -1.47 0.43
C LEU A 172 -14.19 -1.55 0.69
N VAL A 173 -14.92 -2.21 -0.20
CA VAL A 173 -16.34 -2.57 -0.06
C VAL A 173 -16.56 -4.01 -0.51
N ASN A 174 -17.55 -4.70 0.03
CA ASN A 174 -17.87 -6.09 -0.33
C ASN A 174 -18.44 -6.22 -1.75
N THR A 175 -19.12 -5.17 -2.22
CA THR A 175 -19.70 -5.12 -3.56
C THR A 175 -19.48 -3.75 -4.18
N ASN A 176 -19.34 -3.71 -5.50
CA ASN A 176 -19.17 -2.46 -6.22
C ASN A 176 -20.32 -1.50 -5.93
N LEU A 177 -19.96 -0.26 -5.59
CA LEU A 177 -20.90 0.86 -5.61
C LEU A 177 -21.44 1.02 -7.04
N THR A 178 -22.73 1.30 -7.17
CA THR A 178 -23.34 1.67 -8.44
C THR A 178 -22.72 2.97 -8.95
N LYS A 179 -22.90 3.27 -10.25
CA LYS A 179 -22.43 4.54 -10.82
C LYS A 179 -22.96 5.74 -10.03
N ARG A 180 -24.26 5.75 -9.74
CA ARG A 180 -24.91 6.79 -8.93
C ARG A 180 -24.28 6.94 -7.54
N GLU A 181 -24.08 5.84 -6.81
CA GLU A 181 -23.47 5.88 -5.48
C GLU A 181 -22.02 6.39 -5.52
N ARG A 182 -21.22 5.96 -6.51
CA ARG A 182 -19.84 6.44 -6.67
C ARG A 182 -19.76 7.93 -6.96
N GLU A 183 -20.71 8.45 -7.72
CA GLU A 183 -20.70 9.85 -8.17
C GLU A 183 -21.34 10.79 -7.14
N SER A 184 -22.14 10.28 -6.20
CA SER A 184 -22.91 11.06 -5.23
C SER A 184 -22.09 11.86 -4.20
N ALA A 185 -22.74 12.85 -3.59
CA ALA A 185 -22.23 13.61 -2.45
C ALA A 185 -22.03 12.71 -1.21
N TRP A 186 -21.35 13.23 -0.19
CA TRP A 186 -20.94 12.42 0.96
C TRP A 186 -22.11 11.76 1.68
N GLU A 187 -23.20 12.47 1.91
CA GLU A 187 -24.38 11.96 2.63
C GLU A 187 -24.94 10.67 1.98
N ASP A 188 -25.26 10.73 0.68
CA ASP A 188 -25.73 9.57 -0.09
C ASP A 188 -24.68 8.45 -0.17
N LYS A 189 -23.40 8.83 -0.33
CA LYS A 189 -22.29 7.89 -0.44
C LYS A 189 -22.03 7.17 0.88
N GLN A 190 -22.18 7.85 2.00
CA GLN A 190 -22.02 7.31 3.33
C GLN A 190 -23.01 6.17 3.56
N GLU A 191 -24.29 6.36 3.22
CA GLU A 191 -25.30 5.28 3.32
C GLU A 191 -24.89 4.06 2.47
N ALA A 192 -24.42 4.29 1.24
CA ALA A 192 -23.96 3.21 0.38
C ALA A 192 -22.75 2.46 0.95
N LEU A 193 -21.79 3.18 1.55
CA LEU A 193 -20.63 2.61 2.24
C LEU A 193 -21.05 1.86 3.52
N GLU A 194 -22.00 2.37 4.28
CA GLU A 194 -22.56 1.68 5.47
C GLU A 194 -23.26 0.38 5.13
N ARG A 195 -23.90 0.29 3.95
CA ARG A 195 -24.53 -0.96 3.49
C ARG A 195 -23.51 -1.97 2.97
N ARG A 196 -22.43 -1.52 2.33
CA ARG A 196 -21.53 -2.39 1.55
C ARG A 196 -20.15 -2.61 2.17
N GLY A 197 -19.76 -1.83 3.17
CA GLY A 197 -18.46 -1.91 3.84
C GLY A 197 -18.55 -1.89 5.36
N ARG A 198 -19.73 -2.21 5.92
CA ARG A 198 -19.97 -2.20 7.37
C ARG A 198 -18.99 -3.05 8.16
N ASP A 199 -18.52 -4.16 7.61
CA ASP A 199 -17.64 -5.14 8.25
C ASP A 199 -16.17 -4.94 7.90
N ILE A 200 -15.82 -3.87 7.17
CA ILE A 200 -14.46 -3.55 6.72
C ILE A 200 -13.93 -2.41 7.58
N LEU A 201 -12.85 -2.65 8.33
CA LEU A 201 -12.32 -1.67 9.29
C LEU A 201 -11.80 -0.40 8.61
N LEU A 202 -11.18 -0.51 7.44
CA LEU A 202 -10.77 0.64 6.63
C LEU A 202 -11.95 1.57 6.28
N THR A 203 -13.12 0.99 6.01
CA THR A 203 -14.34 1.74 5.69
C THR A 203 -15.05 2.21 6.95
N GLN A 204 -15.11 1.41 8.01
CA GLN A 204 -15.68 1.86 9.29
C GLN A 204 -14.97 3.11 9.83
N SER A 205 -13.66 3.23 9.62
CA SER A 205 -12.88 4.38 10.09
C SER A 205 -13.30 5.74 9.50
N ILE A 206 -14.15 5.78 8.47
CA ILE A 206 -14.75 7.02 7.91
C ILE A 206 -16.25 7.13 8.15
N LEU A 207 -16.91 6.08 8.65
CA LEU A 207 -18.36 6.03 8.87
C LEU A 207 -18.76 6.50 10.26
N SER A 208 -17.99 7.43 10.85
CA SER A 208 -18.31 7.95 12.18
C SER A 208 -19.60 8.77 12.14
N PRO A 209 -20.53 8.62 13.10
CA PRO A 209 -21.72 9.46 13.18
C PRO A 209 -21.43 10.96 13.29
N GLN A 210 -20.23 11.34 13.74
CA GLN A 210 -19.79 12.73 13.80
C GLN A 210 -19.22 13.26 12.48
N GLN A 211 -18.96 12.39 11.51
CA GLN A 211 -18.39 12.74 10.20
C GLN A 211 -19.53 13.14 9.24
N THR A 212 -19.96 14.40 9.30
CA THR A 212 -21.02 14.93 8.43
C THR A 212 -20.56 15.24 7.01
N GLU A 213 -19.24 15.30 6.79
CA GLU A 213 -18.62 15.56 5.49
C GLU A 213 -17.33 14.76 5.33
N PHE A 214 -16.91 14.51 4.09
CA PHE A 214 -15.60 13.94 3.80
C PHE A 214 -14.84 14.87 2.85
N THR A 215 -13.72 15.40 3.33
CA THR A 215 -13.00 16.52 2.73
C THR A 215 -11.64 16.11 2.18
N GLU A 216 -10.99 17.04 1.47
CA GLU A 216 -9.58 16.86 1.05
C GLU A 216 -8.63 16.71 2.26
N GLN A 217 -8.95 17.33 3.40
CA GLN A 217 -8.14 17.21 4.61
C GLN A 217 -8.27 15.81 5.22
N ASP A 218 -9.44 15.20 5.15
CA ASP A 218 -9.65 13.82 5.59
C ASP A 218 -8.83 12.84 4.75
N ILE A 219 -8.74 13.07 3.43
CA ILE A 219 -7.88 12.29 2.55
C ILE A 219 -6.43 12.38 3.00
N ILE A 220 -5.91 13.59 3.23
CA ILE A 220 -4.51 13.79 3.66
C ILE A 220 -4.23 13.10 5.00
N ASN A 221 -5.13 13.28 5.97
CA ASN A 221 -4.99 12.69 7.30
C ASN A 221 -5.03 11.15 7.24
N ARG A 222 -5.90 10.58 6.41
CA ARG A 222 -5.98 9.13 6.17
C ARG A 222 -4.74 8.61 5.47
N SER A 223 -4.25 9.31 4.45
CA SER A 223 -3.03 8.93 3.74
C SER A 223 -1.85 8.80 4.70
N ARG A 224 -1.67 9.75 5.63
CA ARG A 224 -0.63 9.67 6.67
C ARG A 224 -0.76 8.41 7.54
N ARG A 225 -1.95 8.14 8.08
CA ARG A 225 -2.20 6.94 8.90
C ARG A 225 -1.97 5.65 8.13
N MET A 226 -2.38 5.62 6.87
CA MET A 226 -2.12 4.48 5.98
C MET A 226 -0.63 4.32 5.69
N ALA A 227 0.14 5.40 5.60
CA ALA A 227 1.58 5.35 5.42
C ALA A 227 2.28 4.71 6.64
N GLU A 228 1.87 5.08 7.85
CA GLU A 228 2.36 4.48 9.11
C GLU A 228 2.10 2.96 9.13
N LEU A 229 0.89 2.55 8.74
CA LEU A 229 0.55 1.13 8.62
C LEU A 229 1.39 0.43 7.54
N CYS A 230 1.58 1.05 6.37
CA CYS A 230 2.43 0.49 5.32
C CYS A 230 3.87 0.27 5.82
N ILE A 231 4.43 1.23 6.57
CA ILE A 231 5.77 1.12 7.16
C ILE A 231 5.84 -0.04 8.16
N ALA A 232 4.80 -0.20 9.00
CA ALA A 232 4.73 -1.28 9.97
C ALA A 232 4.53 -2.67 9.34
N ILE A 233 3.76 -2.77 8.24
CA ILE A 233 3.53 -4.03 7.51
C ILE A 233 4.78 -4.44 6.74
N TRP A 234 5.42 -3.46 6.09
CA TRP A 234 6.62 -3.66 5.28
C TRP A 234 7.75 -2.83 5.88
N PRO A 235 8.40 -3.29 6.96
CA PRO A 235 9.50 -2.56 7.57
C PRO A 235 10.74 -2.64 6.69
N ARG A 236 11.53 -1.57 6.65
CA ARG A 236 12.94 -1.70 6.28
C ARG A 236 13.59 -2.25 7.53
N GLU A 237 14.18 -3.42 7.43
CA GLU A 237 14.98 -3.94 8.53
C GLU A 237 16.18 -3.00 8.69
N GLN A 238 16.07 -2.02 9.59
CA GLN A 238 17.18 -1.23 10.11
C GLN A 238 17.49 -1.78 11.50
N GLU A 239 18.67 -2.40 11.62
CA GLU A 239 19.36 -2.87 12.84
C GLU A 239 18.59 -3.77 13.81
#